data_AF-A0A7L5SPR0-F1
#
_entry.id   AF-A0A7L5SPR0-F1
#
_cell.length_a   1.000
_cell.length_b   1.000
_cell.length_c   1.000
_cell.angle_alpha   90.00
_cell.angle_beta   90.00
_cell.angle_gamma   90.00
#
_symmetry.space_group_name_H-M   'P 1'
#
loop_
_entity.id
_entity.type
_entity.pdbx_description
1 polymer ?
#
loop_
_entity_poly.entity_id
_entity_poly.type
_entity_poly.pdbx_seq_one_letter_code
_entity_poly.pdbx_strand_id
1 'polypeptide(L)' 'MCAYEALVRTCLAAISAGDAEAWLACYTLDAVSEDVRLNSFWRGHDGLDAGVRSPLPPS' A
#
# COMPACT_ATOMS: atom_id res chain seq x y z
N MET A 1 7.77 21.05 4.08
CA MET A 1 7.60 19.61 3.78
C MET A 1 7.00 19.50 2.38
N CYS A 2 7.57 18.69 1.49
CA CYS A 2 7.02 18.51 0.15
C CYS A 2 5.73 17.68 0.23
N ALA A 3 4.72 17.98 -0.59
CA ALA A 3 3.44 17.25 -0.58
C ALA A 3 3.63 15.73 -0.74
N TYR A 4 4.62 15.31 -1.53
CA TYR A 4 4.98 13.90 -1.71
C TYR A 4 5.52 13.25 -0.44
N GLU A 5 6.33 13.96 0.35
CA GLU A 5 6.86 13.44 1.60
C GLU A 5 5.73 13.22 2.63
N ALA A 6 4.79 14.17 2.70
CA ALA A 6 3.63 14.04 3.57
C ALA A 6 2.76 12.82 3.17
N LEU A 7 2.50 12.63 1.88
CA LEU A 7 1.76 11.47 1.37
C LEU A 7 2.44 10.15 1.72
N VAL A 8 3.77 10.05 1.53
CA VAL A 8 4.54 8.85 1.88
C VAL A 8 4.45 8.55 3.37
N ARG A 9 4.56 9.57 4.24
CA ARG A 9 4.44 9.40 5.69
C ARG A 9 3.05 8.90 6.09
N THR A 10 1.99 9.45 5.49
CA THR A 10 0.61 8.98 5.70
C THR A 10 0.45 7.52 5.29
N CYS A 11 0.96 7.14 4.12
CA CYS A 11 0.91 5.76 3.63
C CYS A 11 1.62 4.78 4.58
N LEU A 12 2.84 5.13 5.03
CA LEU A 12 3.59 4.30 5.98
C LEU A 12 2.90 4.17 7.35
N ALA A 13 2.23 5.23 7.81
CA ALA A 13 1.46 5.19 9.06
C ALA A 13 0.26 4.24 8.94
N ALA A 14 -0.48 4.29 7.82
CA ALA A 14 -1.60 3.39 7.55
C ALA A 14 -1.16 1.92 7.49
N ILE A 15 -0.07 1.62 6.77
CA ILE A 15 0.52 0.27 6.69
C ILE A 15 0.89 -0.22 8.10
N SER A 16 1.57 0.61 8.89
CA SER A 16 2.01 0.26 10.24
C SER A 16 0.85 0.03 11.22
N ALA A 17 -0.28 0.70 11.00
CA ALA A 17 -1.50 0.53 11.79
C ALA A 17 -2.37 -0.65 11.33
N GLY A 18 -2.07 -1.26 10.17
CA GLY A 18 -2.95 -2.24 9.53
C GLY A 18 -4.26 -1.63 9.01
N ASP A 19 -4.28 -0.32 8.76
CA ASP A 19 -5.45 0.39 8.23
C ASP A 19 -5.51 0.26 6.70
N ALA A 20 -6.23 -0.75 6.24
CA ALA A 20 -6.37 -1.07 4.82
C ALA A 20 -7.00 0.07 4.01
N GLU A 21 -8.02 0.74 4.54
CA GLU A 21 -8.74 1.80 3.83
C GLU A 21 -7.86 3.03 3.67
N ALA A 22 -7.17 3.44 4.74
CA ALA A 22 -6.24 4.57 4.68
C ALA A 22 -5.02 4.28 3.79
N TRP A 23 -4.57 3.03 3.73
CA TRP A 23 -3.50 2.61 2.81
C TRP A 23 -3.97 2.70 1.35
N LEU A 24 -5.15 2.16 1.02
CA LEU A 24 -5.70 2.22 -0.34
C LEU A 24 -5.96 3.65 -0.80
N ALA A 25 -6.37 4.55 0.09
CA ALA A 25 -6.58 5.97 -0.21
C ALA A 25 -5.30 6.71 -0.63
N CYS A 26 -4.12 6.15 -0.38
CA CYS A 26 -2.84 6.73 -0.81
C CYS A 26 -2.51 6.46 -2.28
N TYR A 27 -3.25 5.57 -2.96
CA TYR A 27 -2.98 5.18 -4.34
C TYR A 27 -3.99 5.74 -5.33
N THR A 28 -3.54 5.93 -6.57
CA THR A 28 -4.43 6.10 -7.72
C THR A 28 -5.04 4.76 -8.13
N LEU A 29 -6.17 4.80 -8.85
CA LEU A 29 -6.90 3.58 -9.28
C LEU A 29 -6.09 2.66 -10.20
N ASP A 30 -5.06 3.21 -10.87
CA ASP A 30 -4.16 2.53 -11.80
C ASP A 30 -2.76 2.26 -11.21
N ALA A 31 -2.58 2.51 -9.90
CA ALA A 31 -1.29 2.36 -9.26
C ALA A 31 -0.75 0.92 -9.32
N VAL A 32 0.58 0.81 -9.26
CA VAL A 32 1.30 -0.46 -9.17
C VAL A 32 2.15 -0.45 -7.92
N SER A 33 1.98 -1.47 -7.07
CA SER A 33 2.85 -1.74 -5.93
C SER A 33 3.68 -2.99 -6.21
N GLU A 34 4.99 -2.86 -6.08
CA GLU A 34 5.96 -3.94 -6.27
C GLU A 34 6.68 -4.19 -4.96
N ASP A 35 6.63 -5.43 -4.47
CA ASP A 35 7.56 -5.91 -3.46
C ASP A 35 8.74 -6.57 -4.19
N VAL A 36 9.85 -5.83 -4.29
CA VAL A 36 11.06 -6.28 -4.99
C VAL A 36 11.68 -7.52 -4.34
N ARG A 37 11.56 -7.69 -3.02
CA ARG A 37 12.15 -8.83 -2.31
C ARG A 37 11.37 -10.10 -2.58
N LEU A 38 10.05 -9.99 -2.62
CA LEU A 38 9.15 -11.11 -2.87
C LEU A 38 8.84 -11.32 -4.35
N ASN A 39 9.33 -10.44 -5.23
CA ASN A 39 9.01 -10.41 -6.67
C ASN A 39 7.48 -10.50 -6.91
N SER A 40 6.71 -9.75 -6.12
CA SER A 40 5.25 -9.73 -6.18
C SER A 40 4.72 -8.38 -6.62
N PHE A 41 3.64 -8.40 -7.41
CA PHE A 41 3.03 -7.21 -8.00
C PHE A 41 1.54 -7.14 -7.66
N TRP A 42 1.11 -5.97 -7.23
CA TRP A 42 -0.30 -5.61 -7.08
C TRP A 42 -0.60 -4.44 -8.03
N ARG A 43 -1.57 -4.65 -8.93
CA ARG A 43 -1.87 -3.72 -10.03
C ARG A 43 -3.31 -3.27 -9.97
N GLY A 44 -3.51 -1.96 -10.08
CA GLY A 44 -4.81 -1.33 -9.99
C GLY A 44 -5.47 -1.53 -8.63
N HIS A 45 -6.66 -0.95 -8.50
CA HIS A 45 -7.40 -0.97 -7.23
C HIS A 45 -7.67 -2.40 -6.72
N ASP A 46 -8.19 -3.29 -7.56
CA ASP A 46 -8.54 -4.66 -7.14
C ASP A 46 -7.31 -5.47 -6.70
N GLY A 47 -6.18 -5.33 -7.41
CA GLY A 47 -4.93 -6.00 -7.05
C GLY A 47 -4.35 -5.48 -5.74
N LEU A 48 -4.46 -4.16 -5.50
CA LEU A 48 -4.05 -3.54 -4.25
C LEU A 48 -4.97 -3.95 -3.09
N ASP A 49 -6.29 -3.93 -3.26
CA ASP A 49 -7.24 -4.35 -2.21
C ASP A 49 -6.97 -5.79 -1.77
N ALA A 50 -6.80 -6.70 -2.74
CA ALA A 50 -6.44 -8.08 -2.46
C ALA A 50 -5.08 -8.21 -1.73
N GLY A 51 -4.08 -7.41 -2.12
CA GLY A 51 -2.75 -7.41 -1.50
C GLY A 51 -2.75 -6.89 -0.07
N VAL A 52 -3.41 -5.76 0.17
CA VAL A 52 -3.54 -5.09 1.47
C VAL A 52 -4.29 -5.95 2.48
N ARG A 53 -5.32 -6.69 2.03
CA ARG A 53 -6.12 -7.58 2.88
C ARG A 53 -5.57 -8.99 2.97
N SER A 54 -4.51 -9.30 2.21
CA SER A 54 -3.83 -10.59 2.31
C SER A 54 -3.22 -10.73 3.70
N PRO A 55 -3.34 -11.89 4.37
CA PRO A 55 -2.66 -12.10 5.64
C PRO A 55 -1.15 -11.96 5.44
N LEU A 56 -0.55 -10.93 6.04
CA LEU A 56 0.90 -10.83 6.12
C LEU A 56 1.42 -12.07 6.88
N PRO A 57 2.50 -12.72 6.42
CA PRO A 57 3.13 -13.76 7.20
C PRO A 57 3.60 -13.17 8.55
N PRO A 58 3.56 -13.95 9.65
CA PRO A 58 3.98 -13.45 10.95
C PRO A 58 5.44 -12.97 10.90
N SER A 59 5.69 -11.81 11.52
CA SER A 59 7.00 -11.16 11.68
C SER A 59 7.93 -11.95 12.62
#